data_AF-A0A849VBK0-F1
#
_entry.id   AF-A0A849VBK0-F1
#
_cell.length_a   1.000
_cell.length_b   1.000
_cell.length_c   1.000
_cell.angle_alpha   90.00
_cell.angle_beta   90.00
_cell.angle_gamma   90.00
#
_symmetry.space_group_name_H-M   'P 1'
#
loop_
_entity.id
_entity.type
_entity.pdbx_description
1 polymer ?
#
loop_
_entity_poly.entity_id
_entity_poly.type
_entity_poly.pdbx_seq_one_letter_code
_entity_poly.pdbx_strand_id
1 'polypeptide(L)'
;MDPITIALGIAKLTGLDDKIGRWIGGDNGAAVASKVVDMAQTLTGQTDPAQALDRISKNDELKTQFRLAVLNKEENLAEIAFKNVDSARKMQSNALDQDDKVAKRFVYQYAWFLTVSTFIYIGCITFIDIAPPATRYADTVLGFLLGTTLGAILQFFYGSSQGSKDKTNSLLNKFK
;
A
#
# COMPACT_ATOMS: atom_id res chain seq x y z
N MET A 1 -11.72 18.13 16.29
CA MET A 1 -10.34 17.71 15.93
C MET A 1 -10.43 16.61 14.88
N ASP A 2 -9.48 16.55 13.97
CA ASP A 2 -9.45 15.54 12.90
C ASP A 2 -9.20 14.13 13.48
N PRO A 3 -9.95 13.08 13.07
CA PRO A 3 -9.83 11.73 13.61
C PRO A 3 -8.40 11.16 13.54
N ILE A 4 -7.63 11.54 12.51
CA ILE A 4 -6.23 11.12 12.36
C ILE A 4 -5.36 11.69 13.49
N THR A 5 -5.55 12.96 13.84
CA THR A 5 -4.78 13.62 14.91
C THR A 5 -5.10 13.00 16.26
N ILE A 6 -6.38 12.68 16.53
CA ILE A 6 -6.81 12.06 17.78
C ILE A 6 -6.29 10.63 17.86
N ALA A 7 -6.42 9.84 16.79
CA ALA A 7 -5.92 8.47 16.75
C ALA A 7 -4.39 8.40 16.94
N LEU A 8 -3.63 9.31 16.34
CA LEU A 8 -2.19 9.45 16.56
C LEU A 8 -1.85 9.85 18.00
N GLY A 9 -2.65 10.73 18.60
CA GLY A 9 -2.52 11.10 20.02
C GLY A 9 -2.71 9.90 20.95
N ILE A 10 -3.76 9.10 20.72
CA ILE A 10 -4.02 7.88 21.49
C ILE A 10 -2.89 6.85 21.26
N ALA A 11 -2.43 6.71 20.03
CA ALA A 11 -1.34 5.79 19.68
C ALA A 11 -0.04 6.13 20.42
N LYS A 12 0.35 7.41 20.48
CA LYS A 12 1.53 7.86 21.24
C LYS A 12 1.39 7.60 22.73
N LEU A 13 0.21 7.82 23.32
CA LEU A 13 -0.02 7.58 24.74
C LEU A 13 0.01 6.11 25.14
N THR A 14 -0.21 5.20 24.18
CA THR A 14 -0.31 3.76 24.42
C THR A 14 0.89 2.97 23.91
N GLY A 15 1.89 3.67 23.34
CA GLY A 15 3.09 3.08 22.74
C GLY A 15 2.80 2.23 21.50
N LEU A 16 1.79 2.65 20.72
CA LEU A 16 1.34 2.01 19.48
C LEU A 16 1.50 2.95 18.28
N ASP A 17 2.29 4.00 18.43
CA ASP A 17 2.55 5.05 17.44
C ASP A 17 3.13 4.50 16.13
N ASP A 18 4.10 3.60 16.19
CA ASP A 18 4.66 2.97 14.98
C ASP A 18 3.61 2.13 14.24
N LYS A 19 2.77 1.40 14.98
CA LYS A 19 1.83 0.42 14.43
C LYS A 19 0.60 1.09 13.83
N ILE A 20 -0.06 1.93 14.64
CA ILE A 20 -1.24 2.69 14.23
C ILE A 20 -0.83 3.76 13.20
N GLY A 21 0.31 4.42 13.39
CA GLY A 21 0.85 5.39 12.44
C GLY A 21 1.09 4.79 11.06
N ARG A 22 1.60 3.56 10.98
CA ARG A 22 1.78 2.85 9.70
C ARG A 22 0.46 2.58 8.99
N TRP A 23 -0.61 2.23 9.71
CA TRP A 23 -1.91 2.00 9.09
C TRP A 23 -2.62 3.31 8.70
N ILE A 24 -2.46 4.36 9.52
CA ILE A 24 -2.98 5.71 9.25
C ILE A 24 -2.24 6.39 8.10
N GLY A 25 -0.96 6.09 7.89
CA GLY A 25 -0.17 6.64 6.77
C GLY A 25 -0.44 5.99 5.42
N GLY A 26 -1.30 4.95 5.35
CA GLY A 26 -1.68 4.29 4.11
C GLY A 26 -2.94 4.87 3.45
N ASP A 27 -3.31 4.33 2.28
CA ASP A 27 -4.43 4.84 1.46
C ASP A 27 -5.79 4.84 2.18
N ASN A 28 -6.00 3.93 3.14
CA ASN A 28 -7.20 3.85 3.99
C ASN A 28 -7.01 4.46 5.38
N GLY A 29 -6.03 5.34 5.55
CA GLY A 29 -5.63 5.88 6.83
C GLY A 29 -6.75 6.56 7.63
N ALA A 30 -7.63 7.28 6.95
CA ALA A 30 -8.78 7.94 7.57
C ALA A 30 -9.78 6.93 8.15
N ALA A 31 -10.01 5.80 7.47
CA ALA A 31 -10.92 4.75 7.94
C ALA A 31 -10.34 4.01 9.16
N VAL A 32 -9.03 3.75 9.16
CA VAL A 32 -8.34 3.18 10.31
C VAL A 32 -8.38 4.14 11.50
N ALA A 33 -8.08 5.43 11.26
CA ALA A 33 -8.13 6.46 12.30
C ALA A 33 -9.52 6.57 12.95
N SER A 34 -10.59 6.56 12.14
CA SER A 34 -11.95 6.55 12.64
C SER A 34 -12.20 5.34 13.54
N LYS A 35 -11.75 4.14 13.15
CA LYS A 35 -11.96 2.93 13.95
C LYS A 35 -11.18 2.94 15.27
N VAL A 36 -9.98 3.50 15.26
CA VAL A 36 -9.17 3.71 16.46
C VAL A 36 -9.84 4.68 17.43
N VAL A 37 -10.45 5.75 16.92
CA VAL A 37 -11.26 6.68 17.72
C VAL A 37 -12.51 6.01 18.28
N ASP A 38 -13.25 5.23 17.48
CA ASP A 38 -14.44 4.50 17.93
C ASP A 38 -14.11 3.54 19.09
N MET A 39 -12.98 2.85 19.02
CA MET A 39 -12.52 1.98 20.11
C MET A 39 -12.26 2.77 21.39
N ALA A 40 -11.66 3.96 21.28
CA ALA A 40 -11.40 4.82 22.43
C ALA A 40 -12.69 5.35 23.05
N GLN A 41 -13.65 5.75 22.23
CA GLN A 41 -14.99 6.17 22.67
C GLN A 41 -15.74 5.03 23.37
N THR A 42 -15.69 3.83 22.80
CA THR A 42 -16.32 2.63 23.37
C THR A 42 -15.73 2.27 24.73
N LEU A 43 -14.40 2.29 24.86
CA LEU A 43 -13.69 1.98 26.11
C LEU A 43 -13.91 3.03 27.20
N THR A 44 -14.02 4.31 26.82
CA THR A 44 -14.15 5.41 27.78
C THR A 44 -15.60 5.78 28.09
N GLY A 45 -16.56 5.24 27.33
CA GLY A 45 -17.98 5.61 27.39
C GLY A 45 -18.26 7.05 26.92
N GLN A 46 -17.32 7.69 26.24
CA GLN A 46 -17.43 9.07 25.80
C GLN A 46 -17.85 9.16 24.34
N THR A 47 -18.83 10.01 24.04
CA THR A 47 -19.24 10.32 22.66
C THR A 47 -18.35 11.36 21.99
N ASP A 48 -17.59 12.15 22.75
CA ASP A 48 -16.62 13.11 22.20
C ASP A 48 -15.21 12.48 22.10
N PRO A 49 -14.65 12.36 20.88
CA PRO A 49 -13.28 11.87 20.66
C PRO A 49 -12.20 12.60 21.48
N ALA A 50 -12.36 13.91 21.70
CA ALA A 50 -11.39 14.70 22.45
C ALA A 50 -11.39 14.30 23.95
N GLN A 51 -12.58 14.05 24.50
CA GLN A 51 -12.75 13.62 25.88
C GLN A 51 -12.33 12.16 26.10
N ALA A 52 -12.50 11.31 25.09
CA ALA A 52 -11.99 9.94 25.10
C ALA A 52 -10.45 9.93 25.20
N LEU A 53 -9.78 10.77 24.40
CA LEU A 53 -8.32 10.93 24.48
C LEU A 53 -7.86 11.46 25.85
N ASP A 54 -8.53 12.49 26.37
CA ASP A 54 -8.20 13.06 27.69
C ASP A 54 -8.36 12.04 28.82
N ARG A 55 -9.44 11.24 28.81
CA ARG A 55 -9.64 10.16 29.79
C ARG A 55 -8.57 9.08 29.71
N ILE A 56 -8.20 8.64 28.51
CA ILE A 56 -7.13 7.66 28.32
C ILE A 56 -5.79 8.25 28.78
N SER A 57 -5.53 9.54 28.55
CA SER A 57 -4.28 10.17 28.98
C SER A 57 -4.09 10.18 30.50
N LYS A 58 -5.19 10.34 31.25
CA LYS A 58 -5.21 10.50 32.71
C LYS A 58 -5.31 9.19 33.50
N ASN A 59 -5.59 8.07 32.84
CA ASN A 59 -5.79 6.78 33.50
C ASN A 59 -4.93 5.68 32.85
N ASP A 60 -3.93 5.22 33.59
CA ASP A 60 -2.97 4.20 33.11
C ASP A 60 -3.62 2.82 32.89
N GLU A 61 -4.70 2.51 33.59
CA GLU A 61 -5.47 1.29 33.35
C GLU A 61 -6.18 1.36 31.99
N LEU A 62 -6.79 2.50 31.66
CA LEU A 62 -7.42 2.72 30.36
C LEU A 62 -6.42 2.70 29.21
N LYS A 63 -5.18 3.19 29.41
CA LYS A 63 -4.10 3.04 28.40
C LYS A 63 -3.81 1.57 28.12
N THR A 64 -3.71 0.77 29.18
CA THR A 64 -3.41 -0.66 29.08
C THR A 64 -4.56 -1.42 28.42
N GLN A 65 -5.80 -1.15 28.83
CA GLN A 65 -7.00 -1.74 28.24
C GLN A 65 -7.17 -1.36 26.76
N PHE A 66 -6.90 -0.10 26.42
CA PHE A 66 -6.92 0.35 25.02
C PHE A 66 -5.85 -0.37 24.20
N ARG A 67 -4.62 -0.46 24.73
CA ARG A 67 -3.54 -1.19 24.06
C ARG A 67 -3.94 -2.64 23.78
N LEU A 68 -4.51 -3.33 24.77
CA LEU A 68 -5.01 -4.70 24.60
C LEU A 68 -6.16 -4.78 23.59
N ALA A 69 -7.10 -3.82 23.59
CA ALA A 69 -8.20 -3.78 22.65
C ALA A 69 -7.73 -3.61 21.20
N VAL A 70 -6.73 -2.74 20.97
CA VAL A 70 -6.12 -2.57 19.64
C VAL A 70 -5.40 -3.84 19.21
N LEU A 71 -4.63 -4.48 20.10
CA LEU A 71 -3.94 -5.74 19.80
C LEU A 71 -4.93 -6.88 19.48
N ASN A 72 -6.04 -6.98 20.22
CA ASN A 72 -7.08 -7.97 19.95
C ASN A 72 -7.83 -7.73 18.63
N LYS A 73 -7.87 -6.49 18.14
CA LYS A 73 -8.53 -6.12 16.88
C LYS A 73 -7.54 -5.81 15.76
N GLU A 74 -6.28 -6.18 15.95
CA GLU A 74 -5.20 -5.88 15.02
C GLU A 74 -5.47 -6.38 13.61
N GLU A 75 -5.92 -7.64 13.47
CA GLU A 75 -6.22 -8.21 12.15
C GLU A 75 -7.31 -7.41 11.43
N ASN A 76 -8.33 -6.98 12.15
CA ASN A 76 -9.42 -6.20 11.57
C ASN A 76 -8.98 -4.79 11.15
N LEU A 77 -8.12 -4.15 11.95
CA LEU A 77 -7.53 -2.84 11.60
C LEU A 77 -6.59 -2.96 10.39
N ALA A 78 -5.80 -4.04 10.34
CA ALA A 78 -4.94 -4.36 9.21
C ALA A 78 -5.78 -4.62 7.95
N GLU A 79 -6.86 -5.40 8.05
CA GLU A 79 -7.78 -5.66 6.94
C GLU A 79 -8.35 -4.35 6.38
N ILE A 80 -8.83 -3.45 7.24
CA ILE A 80 -9.34 -2.13 6.83
C ILE A 80 -8.24 -1.31 6.14
N ALA A 81 -7.02 -1.30 6.70
CA ALA A 81 -5.87 -0.60 6.14
C ALA A 81 -5.50 -1.11 4.74
N PHE A 82 -5.65 -2.41 4.49
CA PHE A 82 -5.25 -3.06 3.23
C PHE A 82 -6.40 -3.28 2.24
N LYS A 83 -7.66 -3.01 2.62
CA LYS A 83 -8.86 -3.29 1.82
C LYS A 83 -8.86 -2.63 0.43
N ASN A 84 -8.21 -1.48 0.26
CA ASN A 84 -8.09 -0.81 -1.05
C ASN A 84 -6.92 -1.33 -1.90
N VAL A 85 -5.83 -1.77 -1.28
CA VAL A 85 -4.69 -2.42 -1.98
C VAL A 85 -5.10 -3.78 -2.56
N ASP A 86 -6.11 -4.39 -1.95
CA ASP A 86 -6.71 -5.64 -2.36
C ASP A 86 -7.55 -5.52 -3.65
N SER A 87 -8.00 -4.31 -4.03
CA SER A 87 -8.86 -4.10 -5.20
C SER A 87 -8.17 -4.44 -6.54
N ALA A 88 -6.88 -4.10 -6.68
CA ALA A 88 -6.12 -4.39 -7.90
C ALA A 88 -5.82 -5.90 -8.05
N ARG A 89 -5.55 -6.59 -6.94
CA ARG A 89 -5.31 -8.04 -6.95
C ARG A 89 -6.61 -8.85 -7.06
N LYS A 90 -7.70 -8.38 -6.45
CA LYS A 90 -9.05 -8.94 -6.64
C LYS A 90 -9.60 -8.69 -8.03
N MET A 91 -9.27 -7.58 -8.69
CA MET A 91 -9.60 -7.41 -10.12
C MET A 91 -8.97 -8.55 -10.94
N GLN A 92 -7.70 -8.89 -10.69
CA GLN A 92 -7.04 -10.00 -11.38
C GLN A 92 -7.64 -11.36 -11.01
N SER A 93 -7.96 -11.60 -9.72
CA SER A 93 -8.63 -12.83 -9.26
C SER A 93 -10.03 -12.98 -9.85
N ASN A 94 -10.84 -11.92 -9.83
CA ASN A 94 -12.20 -11.91 -10.38
C ASN A 94 -12.17 -12.03 -11.92
N ALA A 95 -11.18 -11.42 -12.59
CA ALA A 95 -10.98 -11.63 -14.02
C ALA A 95 -10.59 -13.09 -14.33
N LEU A 96 -9.79 -13.74 -13.47
CA LEU A 96 -9.42 -15.17 -13.56
C LEU A 96 -10.59 -16.13 -13.29
N ASP A 97 -11.59 -15.74 -12.49
CA ASP A 97 -12.79 -16.54 -12.19
C ASP A 97 -13.92 -16.41 -13.24
N GLN A 98 -13.96 -15.34 -14.03
CA GLN A 98 -14.97 -15.14 -15.07
C GLN A 98 -14.77 -16.07 -16.27
N ASP A 99 -15.81 -16.48 -17.01
CA ASP A 99 -15.62 -17.35 -18.19
C ASP A 99 -15.00 -16.64 -19.42
N ASP A 100 -14.86 -15.32 -19.36
CA ASP A 100 -14.32 -14.52 -20.45
C ASP A 100 -12.79 -14.67 -20.57
N LYS A 101 -12.37 -15.43 -21.59
CA LYS A 101 -10.96 -15.68 -21.92
C LYS A 101 -10.20 -14.42 -22.33
N VAL A 102 -10.88 -13.38 -22.81
CA VAL A 102 -10.26 -12.12 -23.25
C VAL A 102 -9.82 -11.32 -22.04
N ALA A 103 -10.69 -11.14 -21.04
CA ALA A 103 -10.38 -10.42 -19.80
C ALA A 103 -9.23 -11.10 -19.02
N LYS A 104 -9.21 -12.44 -18.93
CA LYS A 104 -8.12 -13.21 -18.29
C LYS A 104 -6.75 -12.96 -18.92
N ARG A 105 -6.73 -12.85 -20.24
CA ARG A 105 -5.50 -12.78 -21.02
C ARG A 105 -5.06 -11.34 -21.27
N PHE A 106 -5.91 -10.36 -21.03
CA PHE A 106 -5.63 -8.95 -21.28
C PHE A 106 -4.30 -8.50 -20.66
N VAL A 107 -4.04 -8.85 -19.40
CA VAL A 107 -2.80 -8.47 -18.71
C VAL A 107 -1.57 -9.08 -19.38
N TYR A 108 -1.63 -10.35 -19.77
CA TYR A 108 -0.54 -11.02 -20.50
C TYR A 108 -0.37 -10.48 -21.91
N GLN A 109 -1.47 -10.19 -22.62
CA GLN A 109 -1.48 -9.61 -23.95
C GLN A 109 -0.92 -8.19 -23.94
N TYR A 110 -1.29 -7.39 -22.94
CA TYR A 110 -0.81 -6.03 -22.74
C TYR A 110 0.68 -6.01 -22.43
N ALA A 111 1.14 -6.86 -21.52
CA ALA A 111 2.56 -7.02 -21.23
C ALA A 111 3.35 -7.44 -22.48
N TRP A 112 2.86 -8.45 -23.21
CA TRP A 112 3.50 -8.92 -24.43
C TRP A 112 3.53 -7.83 -25.52
N PHE A 113 2.42 -7.10 -25.71
CA PHE A 113 2.33 -5.99 -26.66
C PHE A 113 3.34 -4.88 -26.35
N LEU A 114 3.46 -4.47 -25.09
CA LEU A 114 4.43 -3.45 -24.67
C LEU A 114 5.87 -3.94 -24.80
N THR A 115 6.15 -5.19 -24.44
CA THR A 115 7.48 -5.78 -24.60
C THR A 115 7.88 -5.86 -26.07
N VAL A 116 7.02 -6.39 -26.94
CA VAL A 116 7.27 -6.46 -28.39
C VAL A 116 7.44 -5.06 -28.99
N SER A 117 6.57 -4.11 -28.63
CA SER A 117 6.69 -2.72 -29.09
C SER A 117 8.01 -2.08 -28.67
N THR A 118 8.50 -2.38 -27.46
CA THR A 118 9.80 -1.91 -26.97
C THR A 118 10.95 -2.51 -27.79
N PHE A 119 10.91 -3.81 -28.08
CA PHE A 119 11.94 -4.45 -28.91
C PHE A 119 11.90 -3.99 -30.36
N ILE A 120 10.72 -3.72 -30.93
CA ILE A 120 10.59 -3.10 -32.25
C ILE A 120 11.23 -1.72 -32.24
N TYR A 121 10.93 -0.90 -31.22
CA TYR A 121 11.53 0.42 -31.08
C TYR A 121 13.06 0.36 -31.01
N ILE A 122 13.61 -0.54 -30.19
CA ILE A 122 15.06 -0.80 -30.09
C ILE A 122 15.62 -1.19 -31.46
N GLY A 123 14.96 -2.09 -32.18
CA GLY A 123 15.34 -2.50 -33.53
C GLY A 123 15.37 -1.32 -34.50
N CYS A 124 14.34 -0.48 -34.50
CA CYS A 124 14.28 0.72 -35.35
C CYS A 124 15.44 1.67 -35.07
N ILE A 125 15.71 2.01 -33.82
CA ILE A 125 16.79 2.96 -33.50
C ILE A 125 18.20 2.37 -33.69
N THR A 126 18.33 1.05 -33.73
CA THR A 126 19.62 0.35 -33.90
C THR A 126 19.97 0.16 -35.37
N PHE A 127 18.99 -0.13 -36.23
CA PHE A 127 19.22 -0.52 -37.62
C PHE A 127 18.79 0.53 -38.66
N ILE A 128 18.07 1.59 -38.26
CA ILE A 128 17.63 2.66 -39.16
C ILE A 128 18.43 3.92 -38.86
N ASP A 129 18.97 4.56 -39.90
CA ASP A 129 19.64 5.85 -39.76
C ASP A 129 18.67 6.92 -39.28
N ILE A 130 19.00 7.51 -38.13
CA ILE A 130 18.21 8.55 -37.48
C ILE A 130 18.85 9.90 -37.80
N ALA A 131 18.03 10.89 -38.15
CA ALA A 131 18.51 12.25 -38.33
C ALA A 131 19.21 12.74 -37.05
N PRO A 132 20.37 13.45 -37.14
CA PRO A 132 21.11 13.95 -35.97
C PRO A 132 20.27 14.72 -34.92
N PRO A 133 19.29 15.58 -35.29
CA PRO A 133 18.46 16.25 -34.28
C PRO A 133 17.52 15.29 -33.54
N ALA A 134 17.23 14.11 -34.10
CA ALA A 134 16.30 13.15 -33.54
C ALA A 134 16.93 12.11 -32.62
N THR A 135 18.26 11.95 -32.63
CA THR A 135 18.99 11.00 -31.78
C THR A 135 18.71 11.19 -30.29
N ARG A 136 18.64 12.44 -29.82
CA ARG A 136 18.34 12.73 -28.41
C ARG A 136 16.94 12.29 -27.98
N TYR A 137 15.96 12.40 -28.88
CA TYR A 137 14.61 11.88 -28.61
C TYR A 137 14.64 10.35 -28.54
N ALA A 138 15.42 9.71 -29.42
CA ALA A 138 15.58 8.26 -29.41
C ALA A 138 16.16 7.74 -28.09
N ASP A 139 17.24 8.35 -27.59
CA ASP A 139 17.88 7.97 -26.33
C ASP A 139 16.95 8.16 -25.12
N THR A 140 16.19 9.26 -25.11
CA THR A 140 15.25 9.57 -24.02
C THR A 140 14.12 8.54 -23.96
N VAL A 141 13.54 8.21 -25.11
CA VAL A 141 12.47 7.22 -25.20
C VAL A 141 13.00 5.82 -24.87
N LEU A 142 14.20 5.48 -25.33
CA LEU A 142 14.86 4.21 -25.00
C LEU A 142 15.02 4.06 -23.47
N GLY A 143 15.56 5.09 -22.80
CA GLY A 143 15.72 5.09 -21.34
C GLY A 143 14.38 4.92 -20.60
N PHE A 144 13.33 5.61 -21.07
CA PHE A 144 11.99 5.51 -20.49
C PHE A 144 11.36 4.11 -20.68
N LEU A 145 11.48 3.53 -21.87
CA LEU A 145 10.94 2.19 -22.17
C LEU A 145 11.65 1.12 -21.33
N LEU A 146 12.98 1.17 -21.21
CA LEU A 146 13.73 0.21 -20.42
C LEU A 146 13.49 0.38 -18.90
N GLY A 147 13.56 1.61 -18.39
CA GLY A 147 13.49 1.88 -16.96
C GLY A 147 12.07 1.83 -16.40
N THR A 148 11.13 2.50 -17.06
CA THR A 148 9.76 2.64 -16.55
C THR A 148 8.86 1.53 -17.06
N THR A 149 8.85 1.27 -18.37
CA THR A 149 7.87 0.34 -18.97
C THR A 149 8.23 -1.11 -18.67
N LEU A 150 9.43 -1.56 -19.05
CA LEU A 150 9.87 -2.94 -18.74
C LEU A 150 10.06 -3.14 -17.24
N GLY A 151 10.56 -2.13 -16.51
CA GLY A 151 10.66 -2.16 -15.05
C GLY A 151 9.31 -2.38 -14.37
N ALA A 152 8.26 -1.65 -14.79
CA ALA A 152 6.91 -1.82 -14.25
C ALA A 152 6.32 -3.20 -14.57
N ILE A 153 6.57 -3.74 -15.78
CA ILE A 153 6.14 -5.09 -16.16
C ILE A 153 6.81 -6.14 -15.27
N LEU A 154 8.14 -6.06 -15.10
CA LEU A 154 8.88 -6.99 -14.24
C LEU A 154 8.42 -6.88 -12.78
N GLN A 155 8.21 -5.67 -12.28
CA GLN A 155 7.67 -5.44 -10.94
C GLN A 155 6.26 -6.01 -10.79
N PHE A 156 5.41 -5.90 -11.81
CA PHE A 156 4.07 -6.47 -11.79
C PHE A 156 4.09 -8.01 -11.71
N PHE A 157 4.90 -8.69 -12.54
CA PHE A 157 4.94 -10.15 -12.57
C PHE A 157 5.78 -10.79 -11.45
N TYR A 158 6.88 -10.16 -11.04
CA TYR A 158 7.84 -10.73 -10.09
C TYR A 158 7.88 -10.01 -8.72
N GLY A 159 7.23 -8.85 -8.59
CA GLY A 159 7.66 -7.83 -7.63
C GLY A 159 6.59 -7.28 -6.67
N SER A 160 6.00 -8.13 -5.83
CA SER A 160 5.55 -7.72 -4.48
C SER A 160 5.77 -8.76 -3.38
N SER A 161 6.16 -10.00 -3.72
CA SER A 161 6.46 -11.06 -2.75
C SER A 161 7.79 -10.80 -2.03
N GLN A 162 8.82 -10.39 -2.77
CA GLN A 162 10.16 -10.17 -2.22
C GLN A 162 10.23 -8.93 -1.33
N GLY A 163 9.72 -7.79 -1.79
CA GLY A 163 9.72 -6.56 -0.97
C GLY A 163 8.92 -6.67 0.35
N SER A 164 7.86 -7.49 0.40
CA SER A 164 7.12 -7.75 1.63
C SER A 164 7.86 -8.72 2.56
N LYS A 165 8.52 -9.75 2.00
CA LYS A 165 9.38 -10.69 2.74
C LYS A 165 10.64 -10.00 3.27
N ASP A 166 11.26 -9.10 2.52
CA ASP A 166 12.45 -8.36 2.93
C ASP A 166 12.12 -7.30 4.00
N LYS A 167 10.97 -6.63 3.88
CA LYS A 167 10.43 -5.77 4.96
C LYS A 167 10.11 -6.58 6.21
N THR A 168 9.58 -7.79 6.08
CA THR A 168 9.27 -8.65 7.23
C THR A 168 10.55 -9.20 7.88
N ASN A 169 11.52 -9.65 7.09
CA ASN A 169 12.83 -10.15 7.57
C ASN A 169 13.67 -9.04 8.21
N SER A 170 13.68 -7.83 7.64
CA SER A 170 14.38 -6.69 8.26
C SER A 170 13.74 -6.24 9.57
N LEU A 171 12.43 -6.40 9.72
CA LEU A 171 11.75 -6.19 11.01
C LEU A 171 12.10 -7.31 12.00
N LEU A 172 12.08 -8.58 11.59
CA LEU A 172 12.44 -9.72 12.46
C LEU A 172 13.89 -9.65 12.94
N ASN A 173 14.83 -9.21 12.10
CA ASN A 173 16.23 -9.05 12.47
C ASN A 173 16.49 -7.86 13.41
N LYS A 174 15.55 -6.90 13.54
CA LYS A 174 15.65 -5.83 14.55
C LYS A 174 15.25 -6.29 15.96
N PHE A 175 14.62 -7.46 16.09
CA PHE A 175 14.19 -8.05 17.37
C PHE A 175 15.07 -9.23 17.82
N LYS A 176 16.20 -9.45 17.14
CA LYS A 176 17.22 -10.44 17.48
C LYS A 176 18.47 -9.72 17.99
#